data_AF-A0A9W4H7L1-F1
#
_entry.id   AF-A0A9W4H7L1-F1
#
_cell.length_a   1.000
_cell.length_b   1.000
_cell.length_c   1.000
_cell.angle_alpha   90.00
_cell.angle_beta   90.00
_cell.angle_gamma   90.00
#
_symmetry.space_group_name_H-M   'P 1'
#
loop_
_entity.id
_entity.type
_entity.pdbx_description
1 polymer ?
#
loop_
_entity_poly.entity_id
_entity_poly.type
_entity_poly.pdbx_seq_one_letter_code
_entity_poly.pdbx_strand_id
1 'polypeptide(L)'
;MRTTRTAVAVTAAAAALLAAAGTATADTTAPTPSATATAAGKAPTGDGARALCRRLPAVDAHIDRALARLNGPVTERGSIARLQKRIDNADAKGDTAVSTFLKDRLTFRQSLLPSLTKRSTDLDAVRTWCGTQHFPAKPAQKTAKGAAK
;
A
#
# COMPACT_ATOMS: atom_id res chain seq x y z
N MET A 1 -26.99 33.06 0.74
CA MET A 1 -26.69 31.62 0.61
C MET A 1 -26.68 31.03 2.01
N ARG A 2 -27.56 30.06 2.28
CA ARG A 2 -27.88 29.58 3.64
C ARG A 2 -26.82 28.57 4.10
N THR A 3 -26.08 28.94 5.14
CA THR A 3 -25.22 28.05 5.92
C THR A 3 -26.07 27.15 6.82
N THR A 4 -26.18 25.87 6.48
CA THR A 4 -26.79 24.86 7.35
C THR A 4 -25.72 24.29 8.28
N ARG A 5 -25.76 24.71 9.55
CA ARG A 5 -25.02 24.09 10.66
C ARG A 5 -25.90 22.98 11.23
N THR A 6 -25.54 21.72 10.99
CA THR A 6 -26.16 20.57 11.67
C THR A 6 -25.35 20.25 12.93
N ALA A 7 -25.93 20.55 14.08
CA ALA A 7 -25.50 20.05 15.37
C ALA A 7 -26.04 18.62 15.54
N VAL A 8 -25.19 17.67 15.95
CA VAL A 8 -25.62 16.34 16.40
C VAL A 8 -25.14 16.18 17.84
N ALA A 9 -26.10 15.99 18.74
CA ALA A 9 -25.92 15.77 20.16
C ALA A 9 -25.75 14.27 20.48
N VAL A 10 -24.77 14.03 21.35
CA VAL A 10 -24.45 12.91 22.26
C VAL A 10 -25.44 11.73 22.35
N THR A 11 -24.89 10.50 22.28
CA THR A 11 -25.29 9.40 23.18
C THR A 11 -24.06 8.66 23.71
N ALA A 12 -23.96 8.62 25.03
CA ALA A 12 -23.01 7.81 25.78
C ALA A 12 -23.65 6.48 26.22
N ALA A 13 -22.79 5.52 26.53
CA ALA A 13 -23.01 4.20 27.16
C ALA A 13 -23.42 3.03 26.24
N ALA A 14 -22.52 2.06 26.09
CA ALA A 14 -22.57 0.81 26.86
C ALA A 14 -21.38 -0.11 26.53
N ALA A 15 -20.95 -0.84 27.55
CA ALA A 15 -19.79 -1.73 27.61
C ALA A 15 -19.95 -3.03 26.81
N ALA A 16 -18.82 -3.64 26.40
CA ALA A 16 -18.64 -5.09 26.38
C ALA A 16 -17.18 -5.52 26.09
N LEU A 17 -16.58 -6.18 27.08
CA LEU A 17 -15.70 -7.35 26.96
C LEU A 17 -14.24 -7.17 26.49
N LEU A 18 -13.39 -6.75 27.44
CA LEU A 18 -12.03 -7.29 27.55
C LEU A 18 -12.09 -8.71 28.14
N ALA A 19 -11.88 -9.74 27.32
CA ALA A 19 -11.35 -11.04 27.74
C ALA A 19 -11.16 -11.96 26.52
N ALA A 20 -9.92 -12.09 26.05
CA ALA A 20 -9.36 -13.34 25.49
C ALA A 20 -7.89 -13.11 25.13
N ALA A 21 -7.05 -12.97 26.16
CA ALA A 21 -5.64 -13.29 26.03
C ALA A 21 -5.53 -14.80 25.83
N GLY A 22 -5.52 -15.25 24.58
CA GLY A 22 -5.22 -16.62 24.23
C GLY A 22 -3.72 -16.86 24.37
N THR A 23 -3.33 -17.60 25.40
CA THR A 23 -1.99 -18.15 25.60
C THR A 23 -1.65 -19.09 24.44
N ALA A 24 -0.76 -18.66 23.56
CA ALA A 24 -0.13 -19.55 22.58
C ALA A 24 0.95 -20.37 23.29
N THR A 25 0.63 -21.62 23.61
CA THR A 25 1.62 -22.63 24.00
C THR A 25 2.52 -22.91 22.79
N ALA A 26 3.79 -22.52 22.89
CA ALA A 26 4.83 -22.91 21.95
C ALA A 26 5.18 -24.38 22.19
N ASP A 27 4.57 -25.28 21.42
CA ASP A 27 5.01 -26.67 21.37
C ASP A 27 6.30 -26.75 20.53
N THR A 28 7.38 -27.11 21.19
CA THR A 28 8.71 -27.23 20.62
C THR A 28 8.80 -28.59 19.93
N THR A 29 8.55 -28.63 18.63
CA THR A 29 8.93 -29.78 17.80
C THR A 29 9.75 -29.30 16.61
N ALA A 30 10.97 -29.82 16.52
CA ALA A 30 12.00 -29.48 15.54
C ALA A 30 11.51 -29.63 14.08
N PRO A 31 12.00 -28.80 13.15
CA PRO A 31 11.63 -28.91 11.74
C PRO A 31 12.30 -30.14 11.11
N THR A 32 11.52 -31.13 10.73
CA THR A 32 11.94 -32.20 9.81
C THR A 32 11.96 -31.64 8.38
N PRO A 33 13.04 -31.81 7.60
CA PRO A 33 13.09 -31.29 6.23
C PRO A 33 12.25 -32.18 5.31
N SER A 34 11.00 -31.79 5.08
CA SER A 34 10.15 -32.43 4.07
C SER A 34 10.45 -31.87 2.69
N ALA A 35 11.21 -32.69 1.96
CA ALA A 35 11.19 -32.95 0.53
C ALA A 35 10.65 -31.87 -0.42
N THR A 36 11.55 -31.44 -1.31
CA THR A 36 11.31 -30.81 -2.60
C THR A 36 10.21 -31.54 -3.38
N ALA A 37 9.02 -30.94 -3.46
CA ALA A 37 8.01 -31.28 -4.44
C ALA A 37 7.79 -30.06 -5.35
N THR A 38 8.32 -30.15 -6.57
CA THR A 38 7.96 -29.31 -7.71
C THR A 38 6.50 -29.58 -8.07
N ALA A 39 5.57 -29.07 -7.26
CA ALA A 39 4.18 -29.03 -7.59
C ALA A 39 3.97 -27.83 -8.51
N ALA A 40 3.61 -28.07 -9.77
CA ALA A 40 2.97 -27.07 -10.60
C ALA A 40 1.74 -26.57 -9.81
N GLY A 41 1.89 -25.41 -9.17
CA GLY A 41 1.01 -24.95 -8.11
C GLY A 41 -0.42 -24.84 -8.61
N LYS A 42 -1.34 -25.64 -8.03
CA LYS A 42 -2.76 -25.30 -8.12
C LYS A 42 -2.90 -23.88 -7.60
N ALA A 43 -3.39 -22.98 -8.44
CA ALA A 43 -3.59 -21.59 -8.06
C ALA A 43 -4.41 -21.56 -6.76
N PRO A 44 -3.98 -20.82 -5.72
CA PRO A 44 -4.78 -20.66 -4.52
C PRO A 44 -6.16 -20.15 -4.91
N THR A 45 -7.19 -20.93 -4.54
CA THR A 45 -8.59 -20.69 -4.91
C THR A 45 -9.23 -19.55 -4.13
N GLY A 46 -8.52 -19.00 -3.13
CA GLY A 46 -8.94 -17.80 -2.41
C GLY A 46 -8.83 -16.56 -3.29
N ASP A 47 -9.95 -15.85 -3.47
CA ASP A 47 -10.09 -14.67 -4.32
C ASP A 47 -9.01 -13.59 -4.09
N GLY A 48 -8.42 -13.53 -2.89
CA GLY A 48 -7.35 -12.59 -2.52
C GLY A 48 -6.10 -12.67 -3.40
N ALA A 49 -5.61 -13.88 -3.69
CA ALA A 49 -4.42 -14.08 -4.52
C ALA A 49 -4.65 -13.65 -5.97
N ARG A 50 -5.81 -14.02 -6.53
CA ARG A 50 -6.23 -13.60 -7.87
C ARG A 50 -6.39 -12.09 -7.95
N ALA A 51 -7.03 -11.47 -6.95
CA ALA A 51 -7.20 -10.03 -6.88
C ALA A 51 -5.86 -9.30 -6.76
N LEU A 52 -4.90 -9.86 -6.01
CA LEU A 52 -3.55 -9.33 -5.90
C LEU A 52 -2.85 -9.34 -7.26
N CYS A 53 -2.75 -10.48 -7.95
CA CYS A 53 -2.07 -10.56 -9.24
C CYS A 53 -2.74 -9.67 -10.31
N ARG A 54 -4.07 -9.51 -10.27
CA ARG A 54 -4.77 -8.57 -11.16
C ARG A 54 -4.39 -7.11 -10.90
N ARG A 55 -4.15 -6.74 -9.64
CA ARG A 55 -3.81 -5.36 -9.25
C ARG A 55 -2.32 -5.05 -9.37
N LEU A 56 -1.47 -6.07 -9.34
CA LEU A 56 -0.02 -5.93 -9.29
C LEU A 56 0.54 -4.94 -10.33
N PRO A 57 0.17 -4.99 -11.63
CA PRO A 57 0.73 -4.06 -12.61
C PRO A 57 0.42 -2.58 -12.32
N ALA A 58 -0.76 -2.31 -11.74
CA ALA A 58 -1.14 -0.96 -11.38
C ALA A 58 -0.39 -0.45 -10.14
N VAL A 59 -0.09 -1.34 -9.19
CA VAL A 59 0.70 -1.04 -8.00
C VAL A 59 2.15 -0.77 -8.39
N ASP A 60 2.76 -1.64 -9.19
CA ASP A 60 4.11 -1.48 -9.74
C ASP A 60 4.24 -0.11 -10.43
N ALA A 61 3.37 0.16 -11.40
CA ALA A 61 3.40 1.44 -12.13
C ALA A 61 3.19 2.66 -11.22
N HIS A 62 2.49 2.53 -10.09
CA HIS A 62 2.33 3.62 -9.14
C HIS A 62 3.62 3.89 -8.36
N ILE A 63 4.31 2.83 -7.92
CA ILE A 63 5.59 2.95 -7.22
C ILE A 63 6.64 3.53 -8.17
N ASP A 64 6.72 3.05 -9.40
CA ASP A 64 7.68 3.55 -10.40
C ASP A 64 7.47 5.04 -10.67
N ARG A 65 6.22 5.47 -10.87
CA ARG A 65 5.90 6.90 -11.06
C ARG A 65 6.25 7.73 -9.83
N ALA A 66 6.07 7.18 -8.62
CA ALA A 66 6.42 7.88 -7.39
C ALA A 66 7.94 8.05 -7.26
N LEU A 67 8.71 6.98 -7.52
CA LEU A 67 10.17 7.02 -7.53
C LEU A 67 10.71 7.95 -8.60
N ALA A 68 10.20 7.86 -9.84
CA ALA A 68 10.58 8.73 -10.94
C ALA A 68 10.35 10.21 -10.59
N ARG A 69 9.18 10.55 -10.01
CA ARG A 69 8.88 11.93 -9.61
C ARG A 69 9.80 12.44 -8.49
N LEU A 70 10.11 11.60 -7.50
CA LEU A 70 10.99 11.99 -6.40
C LEU A 70 12.42 12.25 -6.88
N ASN A 71 12.90 11.40 -7.79
CA ASN A 71 14.24 11.48 -8.40
C ASN A 71 14.30 12.38 -9.64
N GLY A 72 13.20 13.04 -10.00
CA GLY A 72 13.11 13.89 -11.18
C GLY A 72 14.02 15.13 -11.11
N PRO A 73 14.18 15.86 -12.22
CA PRO A 73 15.02 17.05 -12.29
C PRO A 73 14.44 18.24 -11.49
N VAL A 74 15.23 19.31 -11.38
CA VAL A 74 14.83 20.57 -10.71
C VAL A 74 13.57 21.23 -11.33
N THR A 75 13.28 20.93 -12.59
CA THR A 75 12.07 21.43 -13.28
C THR A 75 10.79 20.69 -12.88
N GLU A 76 10.91 19.48 -12.32
CA GLU A 76 9.75 18.64 -12.03
C GLU A 76 9.10 18.98 -10.69
N ARG A 77 7.76 19.04 -10.67
CA ARG A 77 7.01 19.30 -9.44
C ARG A 77 7.06 18.08 -8.53
N GLY A 78 7.64 18.27 -7.35
CA GLY A 78 7.69 17.24 -6.31
C GLY A 78 8.97 16.42 -6.32
N SER A 79 9.91 16.72 -7.21
CA SER A 79 11.27 16.20 -7.10
C SER A 79 11.99 16.79 -5.89
N ILE A 80 12.91 15.99 -5.37
CA ILE A 80 13.82 16.37 -4.29
C ILE A 80 14.71 17.52 -4.76
N ALA A 81 15.24 17.44 -5.99
CA ALA A 81 16.07 18.47 -6.59
C ALA A 81 15.38 19.84 -6.67
N ARG A 82 14.09 19.87 -7.03
CA ARG A 82 13.32 21.12 -7.04
C ARG A 82 13.09 21.67 -5.65
N LEU A 83 12.81 20.81 -4.67
CA LEU A 83 12.63 21.25 -3.28
C LEU A 83 13.93 21.87 -2.74
N GLN A 84 15.07 21.22 -2.99
CA GLN A 84 16.37 21.75 -2.59
C GLN A 84 16.60 23.14 -3.17
N LYS A 85 16.40 23.31 -4.48
CA LYS A 85 16.58 24.63 -5.11
C LYS A 85 15.67 25.71 -4.51
N ARG A 86 14.46 25.36 -4.08
CA ARG A 86 13.53 26.30 -3.43
C ARG A 86 13.96 26.65 -2.00
N ILE A 87 14.59 25.71 -1.28
CA ILE A 87 15.20 25.97 0.02
C ILE A 87 16.35 26.95 -0.15
N ASP A 88 17.27 26.68 -1.08
CA ASP A 88 18.42 27.54 -1.34
C ASP A 88 17.97 28.97 -1.70
N ASN A 89 16.93 29.10 -2.53
CA ASN A 89 16.37 30.39 -2.89
C ASN A 89 15.69 31.13 -1.73
N ALA A 90 15.11 30.41 -0.76
CA ALA A 90 14.49 31.00 0.43
C ALA A 90 15.57 31.43 1.43
N ASP A 91 16.59 30.58 1.64
CA ASP A 91 17.75 30.87 2.49
C ASP A 91 18.50 32.10 1.96
N ALA A 92 18.72 32.21 0.64
CA ALA A 92 19.35 33.37 0.01
C ALA A 92 18.58 34.69 0.19
N LYS A 93 17.27 34.61 0.44
CA LYS A 93 16.41 35.78 0.69
C LYS A 93 16.21 36.08 2.18
N GLY A 94 16.68 35.20 3.06
CA GLY A 94 16.40 35.28 4.50
C GLY A 94 14.98 34.87 4.90
N ASP A 95 14.24 34.17 4.02
CA ASP A 95 12.87 33.72 4.27
C ASP A 95 12.85 32.46 5.17
N THR A 96 13.23 32.62 6.44
CA THR A 96 13.46 31.51 7.38
C THR A 96 12.24 30.61 7.56
N ALA A 97 11.04 31.18 7.73
CA ALA A 97 9.82 30.39 7.89
C ALA A 97 9.50 29.52 6.65
N VAL A 98 9.73 30.07 5.45
CA VAL A 98 9.54 29.34 4.19
C VAL A 98 10.59 28.24 4.06
N SER A 99 11.85 28.55 4.36
CA SER A 99 12.94 27.58 4.34
C SER A 99 12.67 26.40 5.27
N THR A 100 12.29 26.65 6.53
CA THR A 100 11.95 25.60 7.50
C THR A 100 10.84 24.69 6.98
N PHE A 101 9.72 25.27 6.52
CA PHE A 101 8.63 24.49 5.95
C PHE A 101 9.07 23.64 4.75
N LEU A 102 9.95 24.16 3.89
CA LEU A 102 10.45 23.42 2.74
C LEU A 102 11.45 22.32 3.15
N LYS A 103 12.28 22.56 4.17
CA LYS A 103 13.18 21.56 4.76
C LYS A 103 12.39 20.37 5.31
N ASP A 104 11.31 20.62 6.06
CA ASP A 104 10.45 19.53 6.56
C ASP A 104 9.85 18.69 5.42
N ARG A 105 9.40 19.36 4.35
CA ARG A 105 8.89 18.67 3.15
C ARG A 105 9.96 17.90 2.41
N LEU A 106 11.20 18.39 2.40
CA LEU A 106 12.34 17.70 1.81
C LEU A 106 12.63 16.42 2.60
N THR A 107 12.73 16.52 3.92
CA THR A 107 12.95 15.38 4.83
C THR A 107 11.87 14.32 4.65
N PHE A 108 10.59 14.71 4.59
CA PHE A 108 9.51 13.77 4.33
C PHE A 108 9.63 13.08 2.97
N ARG A 109 9.99 13.81 1.90
CA ARG A 109 10.18 13.20 0.58
C ARG A 109 11.36 12.24 0.55
N GLN A 110 12.45 12.58 1.21
CA GLN A 110 13.63 11.71 1.33
C GLN A 110 13.31 10.44 2.13
N SER A 111 12.50 10.53 3.17
CA SER A 111 12.10 9.35 3.96
C SER A 111 11.21 8.37 3.18
N LEU A 112 10.50 8.84 2.14
CA LEU A 112 9.72 7.97 1.26
C LEU A 112 10.60 7.09 0.36
N LEU A 113 11.76 7.57 -0.09
CA LEU A 113 12.64 6.83 -1.01
C LEU A 113 12.95 5.41 -0.56
N PRO A 114 13.53 5.17 0.65
CA PRO A 114 13.86 3.81 1.06
C PRO A 114 12.61 2.92 1.16
N SER A 115 11.48 3.47 1.61
CA SER A 115 10.22 2.72 1.72
C SER A 115 9.66 2.30 0.36
N LEU A 116 9.75 3.18 -0.65
CA LEU A 116 9.27 2.92 -2.00
C LEU A 116 10.20 1.97 -2.75
N THR A 117 11.52 2.13 -2.62
CA THR A 117 12.50 1.21 -3.19
C THR A 117 12.32 -0.19 -2.63
N LYS A 118 12.18 -0.31 -1.31
CA LYS A 118 11.92 -1.62 -0.68
C LYS A 118 10.65 -2.26 -1.22
N ARG A 119 9.55 -1.50 -1.32
CA ARG A 119 8.30 -2.02 -1.89
C ARG A 119 8.46 -2.47 -3.34
N SER A 120 9.22 -1.73 -4.15
CA SER A 120 9.53 -2.13 -5.53
C SER A 120 10.21 -3.49 -5.56
N THR A 121 11.25 -3.69 -4.74
CA THR A 121 11.97 -4.96 -4.64
C THR A 121 11.08 -6.10 -4.13
N ASP A 122 10.27 -5.83 -3.11
CA ASP A 122 9.36 -6.84 -2.55
C ASP A 122 8.31 -7.29 -3.60
N LEU A 123 7.92 -6.40 -4.53
CA LEU A 123 7.00 -6.74 -5.63
C LEU A 123 7.63 -7.58 -6.74
N ASP A 124 8.96 -7.62 -6.89
CA ASP A 124 9.61 -8.48 -7.90
C ASP A 124 9.37 -9.97 -7.61
N ALA A 125 9.40 -10.36 -6.34
CA ALA A 125 9.05 -11.72 -5.91
C ALA A 125 7.57 -12.03 -6.19
N VAL A 126 6.68 -11.07 -5.93
CA VAL A 126 5.23 -11.21 -6.20
C VAL A 126 4.97 -11.29 -7.71
N ARG A 127 5.69 -10.52 -8.53
CA ARG A 127 5.60 -10.55 -9.99
C ARG A 127 6.01 -11.91 -10.54
N THR A 128 7.13 -12.43 -10.06
CA THR A 128 7.61 -13.77 -10.40
C THR A 128 6.57 -14.82 -10.03
N TRP A 129 6.05 -14.77 -8.79
CA TRP A 129 5.05 -15.72 -8.33
C TRP A 129 3.73 -15.64 -9.10
N CYS A 130 3.22 -14.43 -9.37
CA CYS A 130 2.01 -14.23 -10.17
C CYS A 130 2.16 -14.76 -11.60
N GLY A 131 3.36 -14.68 -12.18
CA GLY A 131 3.67 -15.23 -13.50
C GLY A 131 3.54 -16.75 -13.58
N THR A 132 3.66 -17.46 -12.46
CA THR A 132 3.47 -18.93 -12.41
C THR A 132 2.03 -19.34 -12.11
N GLN A 133 1.12 -18.40 -11.83
CA GLN A 133 -0.25 -18.73 -11.44
C GLN A 133 -1.18 -18.83 -12.65
N HIS A 134 -1.88 -19.95 -12.78
CA HIS A 134 -2.97 -20.11 -13.73
C HIS A 134 -4.32 -19.93 -13.02
N PHE A 135 -4.88 -18.73 -13.08
CA PHE A 135 -6.20 -18.46 -12.51
C PHE A 135 -7.32 -18.91 -13.46
N PRO A 136 -8.11 -19.96 -13.16
CA PRO A 136 -9.19 -20.40 -14.03
C PRO A 136 -10.27 -19.31 -14.15
N ALA A 137 -10.83 -19.10 -15.34
CA ALA A 137 -11.92 -18.15 -15.54
C ALA A 137 -13.07 -18.42 -14.55
N LYS A 138 -13.63 -17.36 -13.95
CA LYS A 138 -14.75 -17.50 -13.01
C LYS A 138 -15.94 -18.09 -13.79
N PRO A 139 -16.55 -19.21 -13.36
CA PRO A 139 -17.80 -19.66 -13.98
C PRO A 139 -18.84 -18.55 -13.81
N ALA A 140 -19.48 -18.16 -14.91
CA ALA A 140 -20.53 -17.15 -14.90
C ALA A 140 -21.60 -17.58 -13.89
N GLN A 141 -21.77 -16.80 -12.82
CA GLN A 141 -22.89 -16.97 -11.91
C GLN A 141 -24.17 -16.79 -12.73
N LYS A 142 -24.88 -17.89 -13.00
CA LYS A 142 -26.25 -17.82 -13.49
C LYS A 142 -27.06 -17.11 -12.42
N THR A 143 -27.39 -15.85 -12.66
CA THR A 143 -28.38 -15.10 -11.88
C THR A 143 -29.73 -15.78 -12.06
N ALA A 144 -30.09 -16.67 -11.14
CA ALA A 144 -31.45 -17.19 -11.02
C ALA A 144 -32.36 -16.04 -10.59
N LYS A 145 -32.83 -15.25 -11.55
CA LYS A 145 -33.93 -14.31 -11.37
C LYS A 145 -35.16 -14.94 -12.02
N GLY A 146 -35.92 -15.69 -11.25
CA GLY A 146 -37.17 -16.30 -11.69
C GLY A 146 -37.98 -16.84 -10.52
N ALA A 147 -39.28 -16.52 -10.53
CA ALA A 147 -40.35 -17.00 -9.66
C ALA A 147 -40.48 -16.33 -8.26
N ALA A 148 -41.10 -15.15 -8.25
CA ALA A 148 -42.15 -14.88 -7.27
C ALA A 148 -43.44 -14.73 -8.08
N LYS A 149 -44.40 -15.61 -7.76
CA LYS A 149 -45.71 -15.74 -8.37
C LYS A 149 -46.70 -14.84 -7.65
#